data_AF-A0A4D4JJB2-F1
#
_entry.id   AF-A0A4D4JJB2-F1
#
_cell.length_a   1.000
_cell.length_b   1.000
_cell.length_c   1.000
_cell.angle_alpha   90.00
_cell.angle_beta   90.00
_cell.angle_gamma   90.00
#
_symmetry.space_group_name_H-M   'P 1'
#
loop_
_entity.id
_entity.type
_entity.pdbx_description
1 polymer ?
#
loop_
_entity_poly.entity_id
_entity_poly.type
_entity_poly.pdbx_seq_one_letter_code
_entity_poly.pdbx_strand_id
1 'polypeptide(L)' 'MLYKLIRIYEVPADSLVEATDHFREALELHVEKDFLVHDRWKPPGQSSASTKRPAPRAGMPWWLRVLRQQLLG' A
#
# COMPACT_ATOMS: atom_id res chain seq x y z
N MET A 1 -0.25 11.93 22.32
CA MET A 1 -0.88 12.25 21.02
C MET A 1 -0.33 11.28 19.98
N LEU A 2 -1.15 10.78 19.06
CA LEU A 2 -0.73 9.79 18.05
C LEU A 2 -0.72 10.40 16.65
N TYR A 3 0.41 10.26 15.95
CA TYR A 3 0.57 10.66 14.56
C TYR A 3 0.62 9.42 13.68
N LYS A 4 0.12 9.52 12.45
CA LYS A 4 0.24 8.44 11.45
C LYS A 4 1.09 8.94 10.30
N LEU A 5 2.12 8.17 9.94
CA LEU A 5 2.89 8.37 8.72
C LEU A 5 2.33 7.42 7.65
N ILE A 6 2.06 7.95 6.48
CA ILE A 6 1.77 7.17 5.28
C ILE A 6 2.94 7.39 4.34
N ARG A 7 3.65 6.30 3.99
CA ARG A 7 4.67 6.29 2.95
C ARG A 7 4.08 5.66 1.69
N ILE A 8 4.24 6.34 0.56
CA ILE A 8 3.86 5.83 -0.75
C ILE A 8 5.15 5.59 -1.53
N TYR A 9 5.32 4.38 -2.04
CA TYR A 9 6.49 3.97 -2.84
C TYR A 9 6.07 3.81 -4.30
N GLU A 10 6.83 4.40 -5.22
CA GLU A 10 6.70 4.13 -6.65
C GLU A 10 7.73 3.08 -7.08
N VAL A 11 7.24 1.88 -7.38
CA VAL A 11 8.07 0.73 -7.75
C VAL A 11 7.92 0.50 -9.25
N PRO A 12 9.01 0.53 -10.04
CA PRO A 12 8.96 0.24 -11.47
C PRO A 12 8.69 -1.26 -11.68
N ALA A 13 7.62 -1.55 -12.43
CA ALA A 13 7.20 -2.90 -12.80
C ALA A 13 6.15 -2.84 -13.91
N ASP A 14 6.08 -3.88 -14.73
CA ASP A 14 5.09 -4.03 -15.81
C ASP A 14 3.82 -4.73 -15.33
N SER A 15 3.86 -5.36 -14.14
CA SER A 15 2.72 -6.04 -13.55
C SER A 15 2.63 -5.86 -12.02
N LEU A 16 1.44 -6.07 -11.46
CA LEU A 16 1.24 -5.98 -10.01
C LEU A 16 2.05 -7.04 -9.23
N VAL A 17 2.23 -8.22 -9.81
CA VAL A 17 3.01 -9.31 -9.21
C VAL A 17 4.47 -8.88 -9.10
N GLU A 18 5.05 -8.43 -10.21
CA GLU A 18 6.41 -7.93 -10.27
C GLU A 18 6.64 -6.74 -9.33
N ALA A 19 5.71 -5.78 -9.27
CA ALA A 19 5.79 -4.66 -8.33
C ALA A 19 5.81 -5.13 -6.87
N THR A 20 5.05 -6.18 -6.55
CA THR A 20 4.99 -6.76 -5.20
C THR A 20 6.28 -7.49 -4.86
N ASP A 21 6.83 -8.26 -5.79
CA ASP A 21 8.07 -9.00 -5.60
C ASP A 21 9.27 -8.06 -5.47
N HIS A 22 9.39 -7.05 -6.36
CA HIS A 22 10.43 -6.00 -6.26
C HIS A 22 10.36 -5.24 -4.93
N PHE A 23 9.15 -4.89 -4.48
CA PHE A 23 9.00 -4.19 -3.20
C PHE A 23 9.34 -5.10 -2.01
N ARG A 24 8.98 -6.38 -2.08
CA ARG A 24 9.31 -7.36 -1.04
C ARG A 24 10.82 -7.55 -0.93
N GLU A 25 11.51 -7.72 -2.06
CA GLU A 25 12.96 -7.82 -2.11
C GLU A 25 13.62 -6.57 -1.51
N ALA A 26 13.12 -5.38 -1.87
CA ALA A 26 13.66 -4.14 -1.32
C ALA A 26 13.46 -4.01 0.20
N LEU A 27 12.34 -4.51 0.75
CA LEU A 27 12.13 -4.57 2.20
C LEU A 27 13.09 -5.54 2.89
N GLU A 28 13.34 -6.71 2.29
CA GLU A 28 14.28 -7.71 2.81
C GLU A 28 15.73 -7.20 2.78
N LEU A 29 16.07 -6.40 1.77
CA LEU A 29 17.40 -5.78 1.60
C LEU A 29 17.54 -4.41 2.29
N HIS A 30 16.46 -3.85 2.85
CA HIS A 30 16.42 -2.51 3.44
C HIS A 30 16.83 -1.38 2.47
N VAL A 31 16.44 -1.50 1.20
CA VAL A 31 16.70 -0.55 0.10
C VAL A 31 15.43 0.12 -0.42
N GLU A 32 14.32 0.04 0.31
CA GLU A 32 13.03 0.63 -0.09
C GLU A 32 13.07 2.15 -0.29
N LYS A 33 14.07 2.83 0.28
CA LYS A 33 14.36 4.26 0.12
C LYS A 33 14.85 4.64 -1.28
N ASP A 34 15.30 3.65 -2.08
CA ASP A 34 15.80 3.87 -3.43
C ASP A 34 14.64 4.00 -4.44
N PHE A 35 13.42 3.64 -4.03
CA PHE A 35 12.19 3.99 -4.75
C PHE A 35 11.78 5.43 -4.45
N LEU A 36 10.98 6.05 -5.34
CA LEU A 36 10.42 7.37 -5.05
C LEU A 36 9.47 7.26 -3.86
N VAL A 37 9.78 7.98 -2.78
CA VAL A 37 8.98 7.96 -1.55
C VAL A 37 8.24 9.28 -1.37
N HIS A 38 6.91 9.21 -1.22
CA HIS A 38 6.09 10.32 -0.77
C HIS A 38 5.61 10.11 0.67
N ASP A 39 6.10 10.95 1.57
CA ASP A 39 5.74 10.93 2.98
C ASP A 39 4.60 11.90 3.27
N ARG A 40 3.52 11.39 3.86
CA ARG A 40 2.39 12.20 4.34
C ARG A 40 2.15 11.98 5.82
N TRP A 41 2.27 13.05 6.59
CA TRP A 41 1.91 13.09 8.00
C TRP A 41 0.42 13.35 8.17
N LYS A 42 -0.24 12.52 8.97
CA LYS A 42 -1.63 12.73 9.37
C LYS A 42 -1.67 13.15 10.85
N PRO A 43 -2.08 14.40 11.16
CA PRO A 43 -2.16 14.88 12.52
C PRO A 43 -3.34 14.25 13.28
N PRO A 44 -3.28 14.20 14.62
CA PRO A 44 -4.36 13.71 15.45
C PRO A 44 -5.63 14.55 15.23
N GLY A 45 -6.77 13.90 15.01
CA GLY A 45 -8.07 14.56 14.86
C GLY A 45 -8.53 14.87 13.42
N GLN A 46 -7.69 14.70 12.40
CA GLN A 46 -8.17 14.75 11.00
C GLN A 46 -8.99 13.50 10.66
N SER A 47 -10.30 13.57 10.84
CA SER A 47 -11.26 12.67 10.17
C SER A 47 -11.03 12.78 8.66
N SER A 48 -10.88 11.65 7.96
CA SER A 48 -10.75 11.65 6.50
C SER A 48 -12.11 11.93 5.85
N ALA A 49 -12.59 13.17 5.97
CA ALA A 49 -13.79 13.64 5.30
C ALA A 49 -13.43 14.22 3.92
N SER A 50 -12.77 13.45 3.04
CA SER A 50 -12.71 13.78 1.60
C SER A 50 -12.25 12.59 0.75
N THR A 51 -12.94 11.46 0.85
CA THR A 51 -13.04 10.56 -0.31
C THR A 51 -14.42 9.93 -0.25
N LYS A 52 -15.42 10.61 -0.82
CA LYS A 52 -16.62 9.92 -1.31
C LYS A 52 -16.16 9.00 -2.44
N ARG A 53 -15.67 7.81 -2.09
CA ARG A 53 -15.79 6.62 -2.95
C ARG A 53 -16.91 5.79 -2.34
N PRO A 54 -17.86 5.29 -3.15
CA PRO A 54 -18.97 4.49 -2.62
C PRO A 54 -18.37 3.30 -1.87
N ALA A 55 -18.92 3.03 -0.68
CA ALA A 55 -18.51 1.91 0.14
C ALA A 55 -18.47 0.63 -0.71
N PRO A 56 -17.32 -0.07 -0.83
CA PRO A 56 -17.40 -1.45 -1.25
C PRO A 56 -18.06 -2.19 -0.09
N ARG A 57 -19.23 -2.77 -0.38
CA ARG A 57 -19.91 -3.77 0.47
C ARG A 57 -18.86 -4.67 1.12
N ALA A 58 -19.05 -4.97 2.41
CA ALA A 58 -18.25 -5.88 3.22
C ALA A 58 -17.62 -6.99 2.35
N GLY A 59 -16.36 -6.77 1.98
CA GLY A 59 -15.67 -7.48 0.93
C GLY A 59 -14.20 -7.43 1.25
N MET A 60 -13.58 -8.60 1.17
CA MET A 60 -12.21 -8.88 1.56
C MET A 60 -11.23 -7.79 1.06
N PRO A 61 -10.29 -7.31 1.90
CA PRO A 61 -9.34 -6.27 1.50
C PRO A 61 -8.67 -6.60 0.17
N TRP A 62 -8.44 -5.59 -0.68
CA TRP A 62 -7.95 -5.82 -2.05
C TRP A 62 -6.63 -6.60 -2.09
N TRP A 63 -5.72 -6.34 -1.15
CA TRP A 63 -4.46 -7.09 -0.97
C TRP A 63 -4.70 -8.56 -0.61
N LEU A 64 -5.75 -8.83 0.18
CA LEU A 64 -6.13 -10.17 0.61
C LEU A 64 -6.84 -10.96 -0.51
N ARG A 65 -7.47 -10.27 -1.48
CA ARG A 65 -8.00 -10.90 -2.71
C ARG A 65 -6.88 -11.40 -3.61
N VAL A 66 -5.83 -10.59 -3.80
CA VAL A 66 -4.66 -10.95 -4.64
C VAL A 66 -3.93 -12.17 -4.04
N LEU A 67 -3.68 -12.16 -2.73
CA LEU A 67 -3.11 -13.30 -2.00
C LEU A 67 -3.93 -14.58 -2.18
N ARG A 68 -5.25 -14.49 -2.15
CA ARG A 68 -6.14 -15.64 -2.34
C ARG A 68 -6.08 -16.20 -3.75
N GLN A 69 -5.94 -15.32 -4.74
CA GLN A 69 -5.84 -15.70 -6.16
C GLN A 69 -4.52 -16.43 -6.43
N GLN A 70 -3.41 -15.96 -5.84
CA GLN A 70 -2.11 -16.65 -5.92
C GLN A 70 -2.09 -18.02 -5.23
N LEU A 71 -2.85 -18.21 -4.14
CA LEU A 71 -2.90 -19.48 -3.40
C LEU A 71 -3.85 -20.53 -4.01
N LEU A 72 -4.83 -20.11 -4.82
CA LEU A 72 -5.87 -21.00 -5.37
C LEU A 72 -5.72 -21.26 -6.88
N GLY A 73 -4.81 -20.56 -7.57
CA GLY A 73 -4.57 -20.68 -9.01
C GLY A 73 -5.36 -19.66 -9.82
#